data_AF-A0A142XAZ4-F1
#
_entry.id   AF-A0A142XAZ4-F1
#
_cell.length_a   1.000
_cell.length_b   1.000
_cell.length_c   1.000
_cell.angle_alpha   90.00
_cell.angle_beta   90.00
_cell.angle_gamma   90.00
#
_symmetry.space_group_name_H-M   'P 1'
#
loop_
_entity.id
_entity.type
_entity.pdbx_description
1 polymer ?
#
loop_
_entity_poly.entity_id
_entity_poly.type
_entity_poly.pdbx_seq_one_letter_code
_entity_poly.pdbx_strand_id
1 'polypeptide(L)'
;MSERRPLIEGLKSHPANDSQVEKEFVFGGREHPIPPVERAVVAPVRAPLTTRIRADYVAALKRASLTRQLDGQIPNSVQEFLEEALEPWLRSHGYIP
;
A
#
# COMPACT_ATOMS: atom_id res chain seq x y z
N MET A 1 35.26 -12.83 3.62
CA MET A 1 34.47 -12.13 2.58
C MET A 1 34.56 -12.97 1.32
N SER A 2 33.42 -13.43 0.79
CA SER A 2 33.39 -14.34 -0.37
C SER A 2 33.97 -13.62 -1.60
N GLU A 3 34.99 -14.21 -2.24
CA GLU A 3 35.66 -13.59 -3.38
C GLU A 3 34.67 -13.41 -4.54
N ARG A 4 34.56 -12.17 -5.03
CA ARG A 4 33.67 -11.81 -6.13
C ARG A 4 34.26 -12.38 -7.43
N ARG A 5 33.58 -13.35 -8.03
CA ARG A 5 33.98 -13.91 -9.33
C ARG A 5 33.83 -12.86 -10.44
N PRO A 6 34.80 -12.75 -11.37
CA PRO A 6 34.70 -11.86 -12.51
C PRO A 6 33.51 -12.25 -13.40
N LEU A 7 32.80 -11.24 -13.92
CA LEU A 7 31.57 -11.38 -14.72
C LEU A 7 31.71 -12.37 -15.90
N ILE A 8 32.92 -12.44 -16.47
CA ILE A 8 33.27 -13.30 -17.60
C ILE A 8 33.21 -14.80 -17.21
N GLU A 9 33.49 -15.11 -15.95
CA GLU A 9 33.48 -16.48 -15.43
C GLU A 9 32.05 -16.93 -15.06
N GLY A 10 31.21 -15.99 -14.61
CA GLY A 10 29.78 -16.21 -14.38
C GLY A 10 28.99 -16.47 -15.68
N LEU A 11 29.40 -15.86 -16.81
CA LEU A 11 28.76 -16.08 -18.11
C LEU A 11 29.12 -17.41 -18.78
N LYS A 12 30.20 -18.07 -18.35
CA LYS A 12 30.61 -19.38 -18.90
C LYS A 12 29.97 -20.56 -18.17
N SER A 13 29.39 -20.30 -17.00
CA SER A 13 28.74 -21.30 -16.16
C SER A 13 27.23 -21.27 -16.39
N HIS A 14 26.81 -21.54 -17.63
CA HIS A 14 25.42 -21.86 -17.90
C HIS A 14 25.22 -23.38 -17.68
N PRO A 15 24.38 -23.84 -16.73
CA PRO A 15 23.79 -25.15 -16.89
C PRO A 15 23.05 -25.16 -18.23
N ALA A 16 23.07 -26.28 -18.95
CA ALA A 16 22.42 -26.41 -20.24
C ALA A 16 20.92 -26.14 -20.08
N ASN A 17 20.51 -24.87 -20.24
CA ASN A 17 19.12 -24.49 -20.24
C ASN A 17 18.55 -24.92 -21.59
N ASP A 18 17.56 -25.81 -21.55
CA ASP A 18 16.88 -26.28 -22.74
C ASP A 18 16.20 -25.11 -23.45
N SER A 19 16.66 -24.80 -24.67
CA SER A 19 16.13 -23.67 -25.47
C SER A 19 14.62 -23.77 -25.74
N GLN A 20 14.04 -24.96 -25.56
CA GLN A 20 12.60 -25.17 -25.64
C GLN A 20 11.86 -24.50 -24.48
N VAL A 21 12.38 -24.60 -23.24
CA VAL A 21 11.80 -23.94 -22.06
C VAL A 21 11.87 -22.42 -22.20
N GLU A 22 12.99 -21.92 -22.72
CA GLU A 22 13.16 -20.48 -22.98
C GLU A 22 12.21 -19.99 -24.08
N LYS A 23 12.05 -20.75 -25.17
CA LYS A 23 11.11 -20.41 -26.24
C LYS A 23 9.66 -20.48 -25.78
N GLU A 24 9.31 -21.45 -24.95
CA GLU A 24 7.96 -21.57 -24.38
C GLU A 24 7.68 -20.44 -23.38
N PHE A 25 8.68 -19.99 -22.61
CA PHE A 25 8.54 -18.81 -21.75
C PHE A 25 8.34 -17.51 -22.54
N VAL A 26 9.05 -17.34 -23.66
CA VAL A 26 9.04 -16.11 -24.47
C VAL A 26 7.88 -16.06 -25.47
N PHE A 27 7.54 -17.20 -26.09
CA PHE A 27 6.57 -17.28 -27.18
C PHE A 27 5.33 -18.12 -26.85
N GLY A 28 5.33 -18.85 -25.73
CA GLY A 28 4.17 -19.62 -25.29
C GLY A 28 3.04 -18.69 -24.86
N GLY A 29 1.99 -18.63 -25.68
CA GLY A 29 0.75 -17.93 -25.38
C GLY A 29 0.15 -18.47 -24.09
N ARG A 30 0.29 -17.71 -23.00
CA ARG A 30 -0.34 -18.02 -21.73
C ARG A 30 -1.86 -17.89 -21.88
N GLU A 31 -2.54 -19.00 -22.13
CA GLU A 31 -3.97 -19.20 -21.78
C GLU A 31 -4.11 -19.47 -20.27
N HIS A 32 -3.37 -18.73 -19.44
CA HIS A 32 -3.75 -18.63 -18.04
C HIS A 32 -4.87 -17.60 -17.97
N PRO A 33 -6.08 -17.95 -17.47
CA PRO A 33 -7.09 -16.95 -17.21
C PRO A 33 -6.48 -15.96 -16.23
N ILE A 34 -6.21 -14.75 -16.73
CA ILE A 34 -5.77 -13.64 -15.91
C ILE A 34 -6.89 -13.49 -14.88
N PRO A 35 -6.67 -13.73 -13.58
CA PRO A 35 -7.70 -13.46 -12.58
C PRO A 35 -8.13 -12.01 -12.79
N PRO A 36 -9.43 -11.70 -12.65
CA PRO A 36 -9.92 -10.34 -12.86
C PRO A 36 -8.98 -9.41 -12.10
N VAL A 37 -8.31 -8.51 -12.81
CA VAL A 37 -7.46 -7.51 -12.19
C VAL A 37 -8.43 -6.65 -11.40
N GLU A 38 -8.59 -7.00 -10.13
CA GLU A 38 -9.32 -6.21 -9.15
C GLU A 38 -8.72 -4.82 -9.27
N ARG A 39 -9.51 -3.87 -9.79
CA ARG A 39 -9.04 -2.51 -10.02
C ARG A 39 -8.48 -2.05 -8.69
N ALA A 40 -7.17 -1.92 -8.61
CA ALA A 40 -6.50 -1.45 -7.43
C ALA A 40 -7.17 -0.14 -7.05
N VAL A 41 -7.93 -0.14 -5.96
CA VAL A 41 -8.55 1.06 -5.42
C VAL A 41 -7.40 2.00 -5.16
N VAL A 42 -7.31 3.08 -5.94
CA VAL A 42 -6.21 4.03 -5.86
C VAL A 42 -6.16 4.50 -4.41
N ALA A 43 -5.06 4.18 -3.72
CA ALA A 43 -4.92 4.56 -2.33
C ALA A 43 -5.08 6.08 -2.21
N PRO A 44 -5.90 6.58 -1.27
CA PRO A 44 -6.15 8.01 -1.15
C PRO A 44 -4.84 8.75 -0.89
N VAL A 45 -4.58 9.78 -1.68
CA VAL A 45 -3.40 10.65 -1.52
C VAL A 45 -3.61 11.50 -0.29
N ARG A 46 -2.74 11.36 0.71
CA ARG A 46 -2.81 12.11 1.96
C ARG A 46 -1.96 13.39 1.85
N ALA A 47 -2.54 14.52 2.25
CA ALA A 47 -1.85 15.81 2.31
C ALA A 47 -1.72 16.29 3.77
N PRO A 48 -0.61 16.94 4.16
CA PRO A 48 -0.47 17.49 5.50
C PRO A 48 -1.46 18.65 5.71
N LEU A 49 -2.22 18.58 6.79
CA LEU A 49 -3.12 19.65 7.24
C LEU A 49 -2.68 20.12 8.62
N THR A 50 -2.36 21.41 8.77
CA THR A 50 -2.00 22.02 10.05
C THR A 50 -3.04 23.06 10.45
N THR A 51 -3.67 22.85 11.61
CA THR A 51 -4.67 23.77 12.18
C THR A 51 -4.56 23.77 13.71
N ARG A 52 -5.04 24.84 14.35
CA ARG A 52 -5.18 24.89 15.81
C ARG A 52 -6.57 24.41 16.20
N ILE A 53 -6.65 23.57 17.22
CA ILE A 53 -7.91 23.11 17.81
C ILE A 53 -7.88 23.28 19.33
N ARG A 54 -9.04 23.14 19.99
CA ARG A 54 -9.13 23.26 21.44
C ARG A 54 -8.28 22.20 22.14
N ALA A 55 -7.63 22.59 23.24
CA ALA A 55 -6.70 21.72 23.96
C ALA A 55 -7.36 20.47 24.54
N ASP A 56 -8.59 20.59 25.03
CA ASP A 56 -9.38 19.47 25.55
C ASP A 56 -9.71 18.46 24.44
N TYR A 57 -9.97 18.91 23.21
CA TYR A 57 -10.22 18.03 22.08
C TYR A 57 -8.97 17.24 21.68
N VAL A 58 -7.80 17.88 21.67
CA VAL A 58 -6.52 17.18 21.40
C VAL A 58 -6.28 16.08 22.43
N ALA A 59 -6.48 16.40 23.72
CA ALA A 59 -6.29 15.44 24.80
C ALA A 59 -7.26 14.25 24.68
N ALA A 60 -8.54 14.53 24.42
CA ALA A 60 -9.56 13.50 24.22
C ALA A 60 -9.27 12.62 23.00
N LEU A 61 -8.91 13.21 21.85
CA LEU A 61 -8.57 12.47 20.63
C LEU A 61 -7.40 11.52 20.83
N LYS A 62 -6.32 11.98 21.48
CA LYS A 62 -5.15 11.13 21.77
C LYS A 62 -5.50 9.99 22.70
N ARG A 63 -6.31 10.26 23.74
CA ARG A 63 -6.78 9.22 24.66
C ARG A 63 -7.62 8.18 23.94
N ALA A 64 -8.60 8.62 23.15
CA ALA A 64 -9.47 7.73 22.39
C ALA A 64 -8.69 6.87 21.40
N SER A 65 -7.72 7.47 20.69
CA SER A 65 -6.82 6.75 19.78
C SER A 65 -6.05 5.65 20.51
N LEU A 66 -5.42 5.97 21.65
CA LEU A 66 -4.69 4.98 22.43
C LEU A 66 -5.59 3.86 22.98
N THR A 67 -6.74 4.22 23.56
CA THR A 67 -7.67 3.22 24.11
C THR A 67 -8.12 2.25 23.03
N ARG A 68 -8.51 2.74 21.85
CA ARG A 68 -8.92 1.87 20.73
C ARG A 68 -7.80 1.00 20.21
N GLN A 69 -6.56 1.48 20.19
CA GLN A 69 -5.39 0.67 19.82
C GLN A 69 -5.18 -0.49 20.80
N LEU A 70 -5.30 -0.23 22.10
CA LEU A 70 -5.19 -1.26 23.13
C LEU A 70 -6.33 -2.28 23.04
N ASP A 71 -7.53 -1.82 22.71
CA ASP A 71 -8.72 -2.66 22.57
C ASP A 71 -8.81 -3.36 21.19
N GLY A 72 -7.86 -3.11 20.28
CA GLY A 72 -7.87 -3.67 18.92
C GLY A 72 -9.05 -3.21 18.04
N GLN A 73 -9.64 -2.05 18.33
CA GLN A 73 -10.77 -1.50 17.58
C GLN A 73 -10.30 -0.69 16.36
N ILE A 74 -11.13 -0.58 15.33
CA ILE A 74 -10.92 0.25 14.14
C ILE A 74 -12.17 1.12 13.94
N PRO A 75 -12.04 2.43 13.66
CA PRO A 75 -10.80 3.19 13.50
C PRO A 75 -10.07 3.45 14.82
N ASN A 76 -8.76 3.66 14.77
CA ASN A 76 -7.94 3.90 15.98
C ASN A 76 -6.88 4.99 15.83
N SER A 77 -6.65 5.49 14.62
CA SER A 77 -5.75 6.61 14.41
C SER A 77 -6.51 7.94 14.46
N VAL A 78 -5.81 9.00 14.86
CA VAL A 78 -6.37 10.37 14.79
C VAL A 78 -6.73 10.75 13.35
N GLN A 79 -5.97 10.28 12.36
CA GLN A 79 -6.27 10.51 10.94
C GLN A 79 -7.64 9.96 10.55
N GLU A 80 -7.92 8.71 10.90
CA GLU A 80 -9.21 8.07 10.59
C GLU A 80 -10.38 8.77 11.30
N PHE A 81 -10.21 9.19 12.55
CA PHE A 81 -11.26 9.96 13.25
C PHE A 81 -11.54 11.29 12.56
N LEU A 82 -10.50 11.95 12.06
CA LEU A 82 -10.67 13.19 11.32
C LEU A 82 -11.37 12.94 9.99
N GLU A 83 -11.00 11.91 9.24
CA GLU A 83 -11.67 11.55 7.98
C GLU A 83 -13.15 11.19 8.21
N GLU A 84 -13.45 10.32 9.17
CA GLU A 84 -14.82 9.89 9.51
C GLU A 84 -15.69 11.06 9.97
N ALA A 85 -15.13 12.03 10.69
CA ALA A 85 -15.87 13.20 11.15
C ALA A 85 -16.03 14.29 10.07
N LEU A 86 -15.01 14.50 9.23
CA LEU A 86 -15.01 15.57 8.23
C LEU A 86 -15.78 15.18 6.96
N GLU A 87 -15.72 13.91 6.55
CA GLU A 87 -16.33 13.45 5.30
C GLU A 87 -17.84 13.74 5.22
N PRO A 88 -18.68 13.43 6.23
CA PRO A 88 -20.12 13.71 6.16
C PRO A 88 -20.42 15.21 6.06
N TRP A 89 -19.62 16.04 6.74
CA TRP A 89 -19.78 17.49 6.69
C TRP A 89 -19.41 18.03 5.31
N LEU A 90 -18.29 17.58 4.73
CA LEU A 90 -17.86 18.01 3.40
C LEU A 90 -18.81 17.56 2.29
N ARG A 91 -19.33 16.32 2.36
CA ARG A 91 -20.33 15.81 1.40
C ARG A 91 -21.65 16.58 1.48
N SER A 92 -22.17 16.82 2.68
CA SER A 92 -23.45 17.52 2.87
C SER A 92 -23.43 18.97 2.37
N HIS A 93 -22.24 19.58 2.26
CA HIS A 93 -22.06 20.93 1.71
C HIS A 93 -21.57 20.94 0.25
N GLY A 94 -21.41 19.77 -0.38
CA GLY A 94 -20.99 19.66 -1.77
C GLY A 94 -19.53 20.03 -2.05
N TYR A 95 -18.66 20.01 -1.03
CA TYR A 95 -17.22 20.28 -1.21
C TYR A 95 -16.46 19.06 -1.75
N ILE A 96 -16.99 17.87 -1.55
CA ILE A 96 -16.49 16.62 -2.11
C ILE A 96 -17.67 15.85 -2.75
N PRO A 97 -17.43 15.16 -3.87
CA PRO A 97 -18.47 14.42 -4.60
C PRO A 97 -19.01 13.21 -3.81
#